data_AF-A0A8H5F605-F1
#
_entry.id   AF-A0A8H5F605-F1
#
_cell.length_a   1.000
_cell.length_b   1.000
_cell.length_c   1.000
_cell.angle_alpha   90.00
_cell.angle_beta   90.00
_cell.angle_gamma   90.00
#
_symmetry.space_group_name_H-M   'P 1'
#
loop_
_entity.id
_entity.type
_entity.pdbx_description
1 polymer ?
#
loop_
_entity_poly.entity_id
_entity_poly.type
_entity_poly.pdbx_seq_one_letter_code
_entity_poly.pdbx_strand_id
1 'polypeptide(L)'
;MTIINLSSDHEVRNAWLGPAFPLDLSTLPVRTEELPSQYQTLKLGYSATTPSLTVEQRLKLGDRVEGILADDKEAAPAPARDDTTTQS
;
A
#
# COMPACT_ATOMS: atom_id res chain seq x y z
N MET A 1 -3.08 7.31 -14.87
CA MET A 1 -1.83 6.67 -15.34
C MET A 1 -0.72 7.68 -15.10
N THR A 2 0.04 7.52 -14.01
CA THR A 2 0.98 8.54 -13.53
C THR A 2 2.39 8.13 -13.94
N ILE A 3 3.04 8.95 -14.76
CA ILE A 3 4.41 8.71 -15.22
C ILE A 3 5.36 9.18 -14.11
N ILE A 4 6.24 8.30 -13.60
CA ILE A 4 7.22 8.62 -12.57
C ILE A 4 8.61 8.80 -13.20
N ASN A 5 9.31 9.86 -12.81
CA ASN A 5 10.72 10.08 -13.15
C ASN A 5 11.60 9.41 -12.09
N LEU A 6 12.19 8.25 -12.42
CA LEU A 6 12.99 7.46 -11.49
C LEU A 6 14.24 8.21 -11.01
N SER A 7 14.93 8.94 -11.88
CA SER A 7 16.14 9.67 -11.49
C SER A 7 15.86 10.67 -10.38
N SER A 8 14.79 11.47 -10.53
CA SER A 8 14.42 12.47 -9.53
C SER A 8 13.90 11.85 -8.24
N ASP A 9 13.21 10.71 -8.33
CA ASP A 9 12.68 9.99 -7.18
C ASP A 9 13.81 9.44 -6.28
N HIS A 10 14.83 8.85 -6.90
CA HIS A 10 16.00 8.29 -6.21
C HIS A 10 16.95 9.37 -5.66
N GLU A 11 17.00 10.56 -6.27
CA GLU A 11 17.80 11.69 -5.80
C GLU A 11 17.19 12.35 -4.53
N VAL A 12 15.85 12.42 -4.46
CA VAL A 12 15.15 13.17 -3.40
C VAL A 12 14.71 12.28 -2.23
N ARG A 13 14.41 10.98 -2.46
CA ARG A 13 14.04 10.05 -1.38
C ARG A 13 15.26 9.52 -0.62
N ASN A 14 15.84 10.39 0.21
CA ASN A 14 16.94 10.05 1.11
C ASN A 14 16.44 9.33 2.37
N ALA A 15 16.37 8.00 2.31
CA ALA A 15 16.18 7.14 3.49
C ALA A 15 17.49 6.42 3.88
N TRP A 16 18.62 7.11 3.76
CA TRP A 16 19.91 6.55 4.18
C TRP A 16 20.00 6.56 5.70
N LEU A 17 20.22 5.38 6.29
CA LEU A 17 20.71 5.30 7.66
C LEU A 17 22.21 5.61 7.64
N GLY A 18 22.57 6.87 7.89
CA GLY A 18 23.95 7.36 7.90
C GLY A 18 24.31 8.30 6.74
N PRO A 19 25.60 8.59 6.52
CA PRO A 19 26.05 9.44 5.41
C PRO A 19 25.59 8.89 4.06
N ALA A 20 25.09 9.78 3.19
CA ALA A 20 24.62 9.40 1.87
C ALA A 20 25.77 8.80 1.04
N PHE A 21 25.50 7.67 0.37
CA PHE A 21 26.42 7.07 -0.58
C PHE A 21 26.10 7.58 -1.99
N PRO A 22 27.09 8.09 -2.75
CA PRO A 22 26.85 8.57 -4.10
C PRO A 22 26.45 7.38 -4.99
N LEU A 23 25.23 7.41 -5.50
CA LEU A 23 24.72 6.44 -6.45
C LEU A 23 24.96 6.94 -7.88
N ASP A 24 25.45 6.08 -8.76
CA ASP A 24 25.43 6.34 -10.19
C ASP A 24 24.02 6.07 -10.73
N LEU A 25 23.33 7.16 -11.09
CA LEU A 25 21.95 7.13 -11.59
C LEU A 25 21.90 7.18 -13.13
N SER A 26 23.04 7.24 -13.83
CA SER A 26 23.12 7.47 -15.28
C SER A 26 22.47 6.36 -16.12
N THR A 27 22.34 5.16 -15.56
CA THR A 27 21.76 3.99 -16.23
C THR A 27 20.28 3.78 -15.90
N LEU A 28 19.68 4.61 -15.04
CA LEU A 28 18.26 4.47 -14.70
C LEU A 28 17.37 4.92 -15.87
N PRO A 29 16.29 4.19 -16.17
CA PRO A 29 15.33 4.61 -17.19
C PRO A 29 14.67 5.93 -16.77
N VAL A 30 14.72 6.93 -17.64
CA VAL A 30 14.12 8.26 -17.41
C VAL A 30 12.61 8.16 -17.18
N ARG A 31 11.97 7.18 -17.82
CA ARG A 31 10.55 6.87 -17.71
C ARG A 31 10.36 5.36 -17.76
N THR A 32 9.60 4.83 -16.82
CA THR A 32 9.11 3.45 -16.86
C THR A 32 7.63 3.45 -16.56
N GLU A 33 6.86 2.65 -17.30
CA GLU A 33 5.43 2.46 -17.04
C GLU A 33 5.21 1.43 -15.92
N GLU A 34 6.15 0.50 -15.75
CA GLU A 34 6.16 -0.43 -14.64
C GLU A 34 7.07 0.10 -13.52
N LEU A 35 6.49 0.35 -12.35
CA LEU A 35 7.30 0.56 -11.16
C LEU A 35 8.01 -0.74 -10.79
N PRO A 36 9.32 -0.71 -10.50
CA PRO A 36 9.97 -1.83 -9.85
C PRO A 36 9.30 -2.01 -8.48
N SER A 37 8.57 -3.12 -8.32
CA SER A 37 7.96 -3.49 -7.05
C SER A 37 8.90 -4.48 -6.38
N GLN A 38 9.39 -4.12 -5.20
CA GLN A 38 10.36 -4.92 -4.44
C GLN A 38 9.88 -6.37 -4.21
N TYR A 39 8.57 -6.65 -4.32
CA TYR A 39 7.98 -7.98 -4.15
C TYR A 39 6.90 -8.30 -5.20
N GLN A 40 7.18 -8.07 -6.49
CA GLN A 40 6.24 -8.33 -7.59
C GLN A 40 5.66 -9.76 -7.61
N THR A 41 6.38 -10.75 -7.07
CA THR A 41 5.95 -12.16 -6.99
C THR A 41 5.01 -12.46 -5.83
N LEU A 42 5.05 -11.67 -4.74
CA LEU A 42 4.19 -11.90 -3.58
C LEU A 42 2.73 -11.52 -3.84
N LYS A 43 2.47 -10.61 -4.79
CA LYS A 43 1.11 -10.11 -5.12
C LYS A 43 0.37 -9.53 -3.91
N LEU A 44 1.13 -8.89 -3.02
CA LEU A 44 0.64 -8.23 -1.81
C LEU A 44 0.90 -6.71 -1.88
N GLY A 45 0.13 -5.94 -1.10
CA GLY A 45 0.27 -4.49 -0.99
C GLY A 45 0.21 -3.80 -2.37
N TYR A 46 1.24 -3.04 -2.72
CA TYR A 46 1.36 -2.36 -4.01
C TYR A 46 1.50 -3.28 -5.22
N SER A 47 1.81 -4.57 -5.02
CA SER A 47 1.87 -5.59 -6.08
C SER A 47 0.60 -6.41 -6.24
N ALA A 48 -0.43 -6.11 -5.44
CA ALA A 48 -1.68 -6.86 -5.45
C ALA A 48 -2.43 -6.70 -6.78
N THR A 49 -2.87 -7.83 -7.34
CA THR A 49 -3.70 -7.88 -8.56
C THR A 49 -5.19 -7.78 -8.25
N THR A 50 -5.56 -7.80 -6.98
CA THR A 50 -6.95 -7.68 -6.53
C THR A 50 -7.47 -6.28 -6.83
N PRO A 51 -8.65 -6.16 -7.45
CA PRO A 51 -9.24 -4.86 -7.73
C PRO A 51 -9.52 -4.11 -6.43
N SER A 52 -9.37 -2.78 -6.47
CA SER A 52 -9.67 -1.93 -5.33
C SER A 52 -11.16 -2.02 -5.00
N LEU A 53 -11.48 -2.57 -3.83
CA LEU A 53 -12.85 -2.61 -3.32
C LEU A 53 -13.31 -1.21 -2.89
N THR A 54 -14.57 -0.88 -3.15
CA THR A 54 -15.18 0.34 -2.60
C THR A 54 -15.29 0.25 -1.08
N VAL A 55 -15.45 1.39 -0.40
CA VAL A 55 -15.62 1.42 1.06
C VAL A 55 -16.79 0.53 1.48
N GLU A 56 -17.94 0.66 0.82
CA GLU A 56 -19.13 -0.15 1.10
C GLU A 56 -18.90 -1.65 0.93
N GLN A 57 -18.19 -2.06 -0.13
CA GLN A 57 -17.83 -3.46 -0.35
C GLN A 57 -16.92 -4.01 0.74
N ARG A 58 -15.94 -3.20 1.19
CA ARG A 58 -15.06 -3.58 2.30
C ARG A 58 -15.83 -3.72 3.60
N LEU A 59 -16.75 -2.80 3.90
CA LEU A 59 -17.59 -2.87 5.09
C LEU A 59 -18.47 -4.12 5.08
N LYS A 60 -19.15 -4.41 3.98
CA LYS A 60 -19.99 -5.62 3.84
C LYS A 60 -19.18 -6.92 4.00
N LEU A 61 -17.95 -6.94 3.50
CA LEU A 61 -17.06 -8.08 3.70
C LEU A 61 -16.62 -8.20 5.16
N GLY A 62 -16.34 -7.07 5.80
CA GLY A 62 -16.04 -6.98 7.23
C GLY A 62 -17.17 -7.52 8.11
N ASP A 63 -18.41 -7.06 7.89
CA ASP A 63 -19.60 -7.54 8.62
C ASP A 63 -19.75 -9.07 8.53
N ARG A 64 -19.47 -9.64 7.35
CA ARG A 64 -19.52 -11.09 7.14
C ARG A 64 -18.45 -11.82 7.94
N VAL A 65 -17.22 -11.28 7.99
CA VAL A 65 -16.12 -11.86 8.76
C VAL A 65 -16.40 -11.76 10.26
N GLU A 66 -16.91 -10.62 10.73
CA GLU A 66 -17.34 -10.44 12.12
C GLU A 66 -18.40 -11.48 12.52
N GLY A 67 -19.39 -11.74 11.67
CA GLY A 67 -20.40 -12.77 11.94
C GLY A 67 -19.84 -14.19 12.01
N ILE A 68 -18.79 -14.51 11.24
CA ILE A 68 -18.12 -15.82 11.31
C ILE A 68 -17.28 -15.95 12.59
N LEU A 69 -16.63 -14.87 13.00
CA LEU A 69 -15.74 -14.85 14.17
C LEU A 69 -16.48 -14.57 15.48
N ALA A 70 -17.79 -14.29 15.45
CA ALA A 70 -18.57 -13.92 16.63
C ALA A 70 -18.53 -14.98 17.76
N ASP A 71 -18.45 -16.26 17.39
CA ASP A 71 -18.42 -17.38 18.33
C ASP A 71 -17.00 -17.88 18.63
N ASP A 72 -15.96 -17.28 18.03
CA ASP A 72 -14.58 -17.66 18.24
C ASP A 72 -13.99 -16.95 19.46
N LYS A 73 -13.57 -17.74 20.47
CA LYS A 73 -13.04 -17.23 21.75
C LYS A 73 -11.62 -16.69 21.64
N GLU A 74 -10.87 -17.10 20.61
CA GLU A 74 -9.51 -16.63 20.36
C GLU A 74 -9.52 -15.39 19.45
N ALA A 75 -10.66 -15.05 18.84
CA ALA A 75 -10.79 -13.87 18.01
C ALA A 75 -10.82 -12.59 18.85
N ALA A 76 -9.96 -11.64 18.50
CA ALA A 76 -10.00 -10.30 19.07
C ALA A 76 -11.24 -9.54 18.56
N PRO A 77 -11.86 -8.67 19.38
CA PRO A 77 -12.99 -7.84 18.95
C PRO A 77 -12.57 -6.88 17.83
N ALA A 78 -13.50 -6.59 16.92
CA ALA A 78 -13.29 -5.63 15.86
C ALA A 78 -13.03 -4.21 16.43
N PRO A 79 -12.20 -3.40 15.76
CA PRO A 79 -12.00 -2.01 16.15
C PRO A 79 -13.32 -1.21 16.00
N ALA A 80 -13.48 -0.17 16.83
CA ALA A 80 -14.60 0.75 16.70
C ALA A 80 -14.57 1.40 15.31
N ARG A 81 -15.73 1.50 14.66
CA ARG A 81 -15.87 2.24 13.41
C ARG A 81 -15.85 3.72 13.78
N ASP A 82 -14.84 4.45 13.32
CA ASP A 82 -14.84 5.90 13.45
C ASP A 82 -16.02 6.44 12.61
N ASP A 83 -17.00 7.05 13.27
CA ASP A 83 -18.07 7.77 12.60
C ASP A 83 -17.46 9.01 11.94
N THR A 84 -17.06 8.92 10.66
CA THR A 84 -16.72 10.12 9.88
C THR A 84 -17.99 10.88 9.52
N THR A 85 -18.68 11.40 10.53
CA THR A 85 -19.50 12.62 10.47
C THR A 85 -18.88 13.62 11.43
N THR A 86 -17.63 14.02 11.19
CA THR A 86 -17.02 15.30 11.60
C THR A 86 -15.57 15.27 11.09
N GLN A 87 -15.35 15.66 9.84
CA GLN A 87 -14.20 16.48 9.47
C GLN A 87 -14.70 17.46 8.40
N SER A 88 -14.61 18.74 8.76
CA SER A 88 -15.04 19.94 8.04
C SER A 88 -14.25 20.21 6.75
#